data_AF-A0A6F8TVY4-F1
#
_entry.id   AF-A0A6F8TVY4-F1
#
_cell.length_a   1.000
_cell.length_b   1.000
_cell.length_c   1.000
_cell.angle_alpha   90.00
_cell.angle_beta   90.00
_cell.angle_gamma   90.00
#
_symmetry.space_group_name_H-M   'P 1'
#
loop_
_entity.id
_entity.type
_entity.pdbx_description
1 polymer ?
#
loop_
_entity_poly.entity_id
_entity_poly.type
_entity_poly.pdbx_seq_one_letter_code
_entity_poly.pdbx_strand_id
1 'polypeptide(L)'
;MNDELLKIFIAALIGAIGTFVIQLLLRKWDNRKKSKQVQILLWESCRRVTVYLTAMLEENEAENMNNLEARINGIELISNLIGEMQMHTIPFNNMNTMFRTREVFHEILSDLRMLLNNYQKTKQFELDIKAMIIKERLNEEEKSYHLKSIDSYKTELHKQFNNLCEDLKKYIHQLNLVRTDYKKLDRKIYKLNKTQIKELQKY
;
A
#
# COMPACT_ATOMS: atom_id res chain seq x y z
N MET A 1 38.89 -18.97 -53.01
CA MET A 1 37.72 -18.42 -52.29
C MET A 1 38.18 -17.10 -51.69
N ASN A 2 37.64 -15.97 -52.17
CA ASN A 2 38.24 -14.64 -52.00
C ASN A 2 38.39 -14.24 -50.52
N ASP A 3 39.62 -13.88 -50.12
CA ASP A 3 39.94 -13.32 -48.81
C ASP A 3 39.10 -12.07 -48.46
N GLU A 4 38.63 -11.34 -49.48
CA GLU A 4 37.67 -10.23 -49.30
C GLU A 4 36.30 -10.68 -48.80
N LEU A 5 35.76 -11.78 -49.33
CA LEU A 5 34.47 -12.33 -48.91
C LEU A 5 34.53 -12.76 -47.44
N LEU A 6 35.63 -13.40 -47.03
CA LEU A 6 35.87 -13.80 -45.65
C LEU A 6 35.93 -12.58 -44.71
N LYS A 7 36.62 -11.50 -45.11
CA LYS A 7 36.71 -10.25 -44.33
C LYS A 7 35.34 -9.57 -44.18
N ILE A 8 34.53 -9.55 -45.24
CA ILE A 8 33.16 -8.98 -45.21
C ILE A 8 32.26 -9.80 -44.27
N PHE A 9 32.34 -11.13 -44.30
CA PHE A 9 31.59 -11.99 -43.39
C PHE A 9 32.00 -11.81 -41.92
N ILE A 10 33.30 -11.71 -41.65
CA ILE A 10 33.80 -11.46 -40.28
C ILE A 10 33.38 -10.07 -39.78
N ALA A 11 33.46 -9.04 -40.63
CA ALA A 11 33.03 -7.68 -40.28
C ALA A 11 31.51 -7.62 -40.00
N ALA A 12 30.69 -8.29 -40.80
CA ALA A 12 29.25 -8.39 -40.59
C ALA A 12 28.89 -9.16 -39.30
N LEU A 13 29.61 -10.25 -39.01
CA LEU A 13 29.45 -11.03 -37.79
C LEU A 13 29.80 -10.21 -36.53
N ILE A 14 30.89 -9.45 -36.57
CA ILE A 14 31.30 -8.56 -35.48
C ILE A 14 30.26 -7.43 -35.29
N GLY A 15 29.74 -6.85 -36.38
CA GLY A 15 28.67 -5.86 -36.32
C GLY A 15 27.37 -6.39 -35.69
N ALA A 16 26.99 -7.62 -36.02
CA ALA A 16 25.81 -8.28 -35.45
C ALA A 16 25.99 -8.57 -33.94
N ILE A 17 27.15 -9.08 -33.53
CA ILE A 17 27.47 -9.34 -32.11
C ILE A 17 27.50 -8.02 -31.33
N GLY A 18 28.12 -6.97 -31.87
CA GLY A 18 28.15 -5.65 -31.25
C GLY A 18 26.76 -5.07 -31.04
N THR A 19 25.89 -5.19 -32.03
CA THR A 19 24.48 -4.74 -31.95
C THR A 19 23.71 -5.52 -30.88
N PHE A 20 23.91 -6.84 -30.80
CA PHE A 20 23.29 -7.68 -29.79
C PHE A 20 23.74 -7.31 -28.37
N VAL A 21 25.03 -7.07 -28.17
CA VAL A 21 25.60 -6.65 -26.87
C VAL A 21 25.08 -5.27 -26.47
N ILE A 22 25.03 -4.30 -27.40
CA ILE A 22 24.47 -2.97 -27.15
C ILE A 22 22.99 -3.05 -26.79
N GLN A 23 22.19 -3.85 -27.51
CA GLN A 23 20.78 -4.09 -27.17
C GLN A 23 20.63 -4.73 -25.78
N LEU A 24 21.49 -5.70 -25.43
CA LEU A 24 21.53 -6.29 -24.09
C LEU A 24 21.86 -5.26 -23.00
N LEU A 25 22.82 -4.37 -23.25
CA LEU A 25 23.22 -3.31 -22.33
C LEU A 25 22.11 -2.25 -22.17
N LEU A 26 21.47 -1.84 -23.27
CA LEU A 26 20.33 -0.91 -23.26
C LEU A 26 19.12 -1.52 -22.55
N ARG A 27 18.77 -2.78 -22.83
CA ARG A 27 17.72 -3.52 -22.10
C ARG A 27 18.04 -3.64 -20.61
N LYS A 28 19.29 -3.94 -20.24
CA LYS A 28 19.74 -3.98 -18.84
C LYS A 28 19.64 -2.60 -18.18
N TRP A 29 19.96 -1.52 -18.88
CA TRP A 29 19.87 -0.16 -18.36
C TRP A 29 18.43 0.30 -18.16
N ASP A 30 17.55 0.03 -19.12
CA ASP A 30 16.12 0.32 -19.02
C ASP A 30 15.47 -0.50 -17.89
N ASN A 31 15.76 -1.80 -17.81
CA ASN A 31 15.30 -2.66 -16.71
C ASN A 31 15.80 -2.16 -15.35
N ARG A 32 17.02 -1.63 -15.25
CA ARG A 32 17.54 -1.02 -14.01
C ARG A 32 16.79 0.26 -13.63
N LYS A 33 16.46 1.11 -14.61
CA LYS A 33 15.68 2.34 -14.37
C LYS A 33 14.26 2.01 -13.91
N LYS A 34 13.56 1.15 -14.65
CA LYS A 34 12.21 0.67 -14.31
C LYS A 34 12.20 -0.03 -12.94
N SER A 35 13.19 -0.88 -12.67
CA SER A 35 13.40 -1.50 -11.36
C SER A 35 13.49 -0.45 -10.25
N LYS A 36 14.28 0.60 -10.45
CA LYS A 36 14.46 1.65 -9.44
C LYS A 36 13.17 2.41 -9.18
N GLN A 37 12.39 2.72 -10.21
CA GLN A 37 11.10 3.41 -10.07
C GLN A 37 10.10 2.56 -9.30
N VAL A 38 9.97 1.26 -9.64
CA VAL A 38 9.11 0.31 -8.92
C VAL A 38 9.50 0.24 -7.45
N GLN A 39 10.80 0.12 -7.16
CA GLN A 39 11.30 0.04 -5.79
C GLN A 39 11.01 1.30 -4.98
N ILE A 40 11.12 2.49 -5.59
CA ILE A 40 10.78 3.76 -4.94
C ILE A 40 9.28 3.82 -4.64
N LEU A 41 8.44 3.46 -5.62
CA LEU A 41 6.99 3.47 -5.44
C LEU A 41 6.56 2.52 -4.33
N LEU A 42 7.06 1.28 -4.33
CA LEU A 42 6.74 0.29 -3.31
C LEU A 42 7.22 0.74 -1.92
N TRP A 43 8.41 1.33 -1.83
CA TRP A 43 8.94 1.86 -0.57
C TRP A 43 8.08 3.00 -0.01
N GLU A 44 7.75 4.01 -0.82
CA GLU A 44 6.90 5.13 -0.40
C GLU A 44 5.49 4.66 -0.06
N SER A 45 4.95 3.72 -0.82
CA SER A 45 3.63 3.14 -0.57
C SER A 45 3.59 2.45 0.80
N CYS A 46 4.55 1.55 1.07
CA CYS A 46 4.66 0.88 2.36
C CYS A 46 4.88 1.89 3.50
N ARG A 47 5.68 2.94 3.28
CA ARG A 47 5.92 4.01 4.26
C ARG A 47 4.63 4.75 4.61
N ARG A 48 3.86 5.19 3.61
CA ARG A 48 2.60 5.93 3.81
C ARG A 48 1.55 5.08 4.50
N VAL A 49 1.37 3.83 4.07
CA VAL A 49 0.42 2.92 4.75
C VAL A 49 0.86 2.68 6.19
N THR A 50 2.16 2.48 6.44
CA THR A 50 2.68 2.34 7.82
C THR A 50 2.34 3.57 8.67
N VAL A 51 2.47 4.79 8.14
CA VAL A 51 2.09 6.01 8.87
C VAL A 51 0.61 6.00 9.24
N TYR A 52 -0.29 5.60 8.32
CA TYR A 52 -1.72 5.48 8.64
C TYR A 52 -1.97 4.47 9.76
N LEU A 53 -1.36 3.28 9.69
CA LEU A 53 -1.55 2.24 10.71
C LEU A 53 -0.92 2.62 12.05
N THR A 54 0.21 3.33 12.05
CA THR A 54 0.84 3.82 13.29
C THR A 54 -0.02 4.89 13.94
N ALA A 55 -0.57 5.84 13.18
CA ALA A 55 -1.51 6.83 13.72
C ALA A 55 -2.72 6.15 14.37
N MET A 56 -3.21 5.04 13.80
CA MET A 56 -4.30 4.27 14.41
C MET A 56 -3.98 3.71 15.80
N LEU A 57 -2.71 3.35 16.05
CA LEU A 57 -2.26 2.85 17.35
C LEU A 57 -2.05 3.97 18.39
N GLU A 58 -1.89 5.21 17.93
CA GLU A 58 -1.63 6.38 18.78
C GLU A 58 -2.91 7.13 19.14
N GLU A 59 -3.92 7.09 18.26
CA GLU A 59 -5.21 7.75 18.44
C GLU A 59 -6.16 6.95 19.35
N ASN A 60 -7.08 7.65 20.02
CA ASN A 60 -8.17 7.00 20.73
C ASN A 60 -9.19 6.39 19.75
N GLU A 61 -10.06 5.50 20.23
CA GLU A 61 -11.04 4.80 19.38
C GLU A 61 -12.00 5.75 18.65
N ALA A 62 -12.50 6.79 19.31
CA ALA A 62 -13.46 7.71 18.70
C ALA A 62 -12.86 8.50 17.54
N GLU A 63 -11.64 9.00 17.72
CA GLU A 63 -10.86 9.67 16.66
C GLU A 63 -10.55 8.71 15.51
N ASN A 64 -10.16 7.48 15.86
CA ASN A 64 -9.92 6.42 14.88
C ASN A 64 -11.11 6.16 13.97
N MET A 65 -12.31 5.99 14.56
CA MET A 65 -13.53 5.71 13.79
C MET A 65 -13.89 6.88 12.85
N ASN A 66 -13.69 8.13 13.29
CA ASN A 66 -13.94 9.30 12.46
C ASN A 66 -12.98 9.40 11.27
N ASN A 67 -11.74 8.96 11.44
CA ASN A 67 -10.70 9.00 10.40
C ASN A 67 -10.67 7.75 9.51
N LEU A 68 -11.40 6.68 9.86
CA LEU A 68 -11.28 5.35 9.27
C LEU A 68 -11.58 5.34 7.76
N GLU A 69 -12.64 6.03 7.34
CA GLU A 69 -13.02 6.12 5.92
C GLU A 69 -11.95 6.81 5.08
N ALA A 70 -11.40 7.93 5.56
CA ALA A 70 -10.33 8.65 4.89
C ALA A 70 -9.06 7.80 4.76
N ARG A 71 -8.75 6.98 5.77
CA ARG A 71 -7.61 6.05 5.73
C ARG A 71 -7.84 4.92 4.73
N ILE A 72 -9.02 4.32 4.71
CA ILE A 72 -9.38 3.29 3.72
C ILE A 72 -9.21 3.86 2.31
N ASN A 73 -9.76 5.04 2.04
CA ASN A 73 -9.63 5.70 0.74
C ASN A 73 -8.17 6.00 0.38
N GLY A 74 -7.37 6.45 1.35
CA GLY A 74 -5.94 6.69 1.17
C GLY A 74 -5.15 5.42 0.83
N ILE A 75 -5.40 4.32 1.56
CA ILE A 75 -4.74 3.03 1.33
C ILE A 75 -5.19 2.43 -0.02
N GLU A 76 -6.47 2.56 -0.37
CA GLU A 76 -7.02 2.09 -1.63
C GLU A 76 -6.42 2.83 -2.83
N LEU A 77 -6.26 4.14 -2.75
CA LEU A 77 -5.59 4.92 -3.78
C LEU A 77 -4.14 4.46 -3.98
N ILE A 78 -3.41 4.20 -2.89
CA ILE A 78 -2.04 3.66 -2.98
C ILE A 78 -2.06 2.25 -3.60
N SER A 79 -3.00 1.39 -3.20
CA SER A 79 -3.15 0.03 -3.75
C SER A 79 -3.44 0.03 -5.25
N ASN A 80 -4.31 0.92 -5.70
CA ASN A 80 -4.66 1.08 -7.12
C ASN A 80 -3.47 1.57 -7.95
N LEU A 81 -2.70 2.53 -7.44
CA LEU A 81 -1.46 2.99 -8.11
C LEU A 81 -0.44 1.85 -8.30
N ILE A 82 -0.33 0.93 -7.34
CA ILE A 82 0.51 -0.27 -7.50
C ILE A 82 -0.13 -1.22 -8.52
N GLY A 83 -1.46 -1.34 -8.54
CA GLY A 83 -2.22 -2.18 -9.46
C GLY A 83 -2.10 -1.77 -10.93
N GLU A 84 -1.94 -0.47 -11.22
CA GLU A 84 -1.78 0.08 -12.58
C GLU A 84 -0.42 -0.24 -13.22
N MET A 85 0.54 -0.72 -12.43
CA MET A 85 1.88 -1.02 -12.94
C MET A 85 1.86 -2.21 -13.92
N GLN A 86 2.38 -1.99 -15.13
CA GLN A 86 2.49 -3.03 -16.15
C GLN A 86 3.54 -4.10 -15.75
N MET A 87 3.08 -5.22 -15.19
CA MET A 87 3.89 -6.33 -14.68
C MET A 87 4.99 -6.82 -15.65
N HIS A 88 4.67 -6.90 -16.95
CA HIS A 88 5.59 -7.38 -17.99
C HIS A 88 6.79 -6.46 -18.25
N THR A 89 6.76 -5.24 -17.71
CA THR A 89 7.85 -4.25 -17.84
C THR A 89 8.79 -4.24 -16.62
N ILE A 90 8.50 -5.06 -15.62
CA ILE A 90 9.17 -5.06 -14.31
C ILE A 90 10.03 -6.32 -14.16
N PRO A 91 11.25 -6.23 -13.61
CA PRO A 91 12.04 -7.41 -13.29
C PRO A 91 11.31 -8.33 -12.29
N PHE A 92 11.39 -9.64 -12.52
CA PHE A 92 10.69 -10.68 -11.74
C PHE A 92 10.79 -10.52 -10.21
N ASN A 93 11.97 -10.15 -9.69
CA ASN A 93 12.15 -9.96 -8.25
C ASN A 93 11.28 -8.83 -7.69
N ASN A 94 11.12 -7.73 -8.41
CA ASN A 94 10.25 -6.64 -7.97
C ASN A 94 8.77 -6.97 -8.20
N MET A 95 8.47 -7.81 -9.19
CA MET A 95 7.11 -8.31 -9.43
C MET A 95 6.61 -9.12 -8.23
N ASN A 96 7.42 -10.05 -7.71
CA ASN A 96 7.08 -10.83 -6.51
C ASN A 96 6.84 -9.93 -5.28
N THR A 97 7.71 -8.95 -5.05
CA THR A 97 7.51 -8.03 -3.93
C THR A 97 6.27 -7.16 -4.10
N MET A 98 5.99 -6.72 -5.32
CA MET A 98 4.77 -5.98 -5.63
C MET A 98 3.51 -6.81 -5.33
N PHE A 99 3.50 -8.11 -5.67
CA PHE A 99 2.42 -9.02 -5.29
C PHE A 99 2.24 -9.08 -3.77
N ARG A 100 3.31 -9.31 -3.02
CA ARG A 100 3.25 -9.33 -1.54
C ARG A 100 2.76 -8.02 -0.95
N THR A 101 3.18 -6.88 -1.49
CA THR A 101 2.67 -5.57 -1.04
C THR A 101 1.17 -5.44 -1.28
N ARG A 102 0.70 -5.89 -2.44
CA ARG A 102 -0.74 -5.86 -2.77
C ARG A 102 -1.56 -6.79 -1.87
N GLU A 103 -1.05 -7.98 -1.55
CA GLU A 103 -1.69 -8.91 -0.62
C GLU A 103 -1.85 -8.27 0.76
N VAL A 104 -0.77 -7.73 1.33
CA VAL A 104 -0.82 -7.06 2.64
C VAL A 104 -1.78 -5.86 2.63
N PHE A 105 -1.78 -5.06 1.56
CA PHE A 105 -2.74 -3.94 1.45
C PHE A 105 -4.19 -4.42 1.34
N HIS A 106 -4.43 -5.54 0.68
CA HIS A 106 -5.76 -6.12 0.58
C HIS A 106 -6.27 -6.63 1.92
N GLU A 107 -5.42 -7.31 2.70
CA GLU A 107 -5.71 -7.76 4.07
C GLU A 107 -6.06 -6.56 4.97
N ILE A 108 -5.21 -5.52 4.97
CA ILE A 108 -5.46 -4.28 5.71
C ILE A 108 -6.81 -3.67 5.31
N LEU A 109 -7.06 -3.49 4.01
CA LEU A 109 -8.31 -2.88 3.53
C LEU A 109 -9.53 -3.71 3.91
N SER A 110 -9.44 -5.03 3.88
CA SER A 110 -10.52 -5.93 4.28
C SER A 110 -10.92 -5.70 5.74
N ASP A 111 -9.94 -5.71 6.64
CA ASP A 111 -10.21 -5.58 8.08
C ASP A 111 -10.72 -4.18 8.44
N LEU A 112 -10.12 -3.14 7.87
CA LEU A 112 -10.58 -1.77 8.08
C LEU A 112 -12.01 -1.56 7.57
N ARG A 113 -12.36 -2.15 6.41
CA ARG A 113 -13.72 -2.08 5.86
C ARG A 113 -14.73 -2.85 6.71
N MET A 114 -14.35 -4.00 7.25
CA MET A 114 -15.19 -4.75 8.16
C MET A 114 -15.54 -3.92 9.40
N LEU A 115 -14.53 -3.28 10.00
CA LEU A 115 -14.73 -2.39 11.15
C LEU A 115 -15.61 -1.18 10.80
N LEU A 116 -15.33 -0.51 9.67
CA LEU A 116 -16.12 0.65 9.22
C LEU A 116 -17.60 0.28 9.01
N ASN A 117 -17.86 -0.85 8.35
CA ASN A 117 -19.22 -1.32 8.10
C ASN A 117 -19.98 -1.61 9.41
N ASN A 118 -19.32 -2.26 10.37
CA ASN A 118 -19.93 -2.57 11.66
C ASN A 118 -20.17 -1.30 12.50
N TYR A 119 -19.26 -0.32 12.42
CA TYR A 119 -19.43 0.98 13.05
C TYR A 119 -20.63 1.74 12.45
N GLN A 120 -20.71 1.82 11.12
CA GLN A 120 -21.81 2.50 10.42
C GLN A 120 -23.17 1.84 10.71
N LYS A 121 -23.24 0.51 10.71
CA LYS A 121 -24.46 -0.24 11.08
C LYS A 121 -24.90 0.04 12.52
N THR A 122 -23.96 0.02 13.47
CA THR A 122 -24.25 0.33 14.88
C THR A 122 -24.79 1.75 15.04
N LYS A 123 -24.18 2.72 14.34
CA LYS A 123 -24.62 4.13 14.36
C LYS A 123 -26.01 4.31 13.74
N GLN A 124 -26.27 3.64 12.62
CA GLN A 124 -27.59 3.68 11.97
C GLN A 124 -28.66 3.06 12.87
N PHE A 125 -28.38 1.89 13.46
CA PHE A 125 -29.28 1.24 14.40
C PHE A 125 -29.59 2.13 15.62
N GLU A 126 -28.58 2.78 16.19
CA GLU A 126 -28.78 3.73 17.29
C GLU A 126 -29.69 4.91 16.90
N LEU A 127 -29.53 5.46 15.69
CA LEU A 127 -30.38 6.53 15.17
C LEU A 127 -31.82 6.06 14.94
N ASP A 128 -32.00 4.86 14.38
CA ASP A 128 -33.32 4.28 14.11
C ASP A 128 -34.10 4.06 15.42
N ILE A 129 -33.45 3.50 16.44
CA ILE A 129 -34.06 3.31 17.76
C ILE A 129 -34.39 4.65 18.42
N LYS A 130 -33.49 5.64 18.39
CA LYS A 130 -33.78 6.99 18.92
C LYS A 130 -34.99 7.61 18.23
N ALA A 131 -35.11 7.46 16.91
CA ALA A 131 -36.24 7.96 16.16
C ALA A 131 -37.55 7.24 16.53
N MET A 132 -37.51 5.94 16.83
CA MET A 132 -38.68 5.18 17.30
C MET A 132 -39.10 5.59 18.72
N ILE A 133 -38.14 5.85 19.62
CA ILE A 133 -38.40 6.34 20.98
C ILE A 133 -39.08 7.71 20.95
N ILE A 134 -38.54 8.66 20.19
CA ILE A 134 -39.09 10.03 20.08
C ILE A 134 -40.51 10.02 19.51
N LYS A 135 -40.81 9.10 18.59
CA LYS A 135 -42.14 8.95 17.99
C LYS A 135 -43.11 8.12 18.85
N GLU A 136 -42.73 7.79 20.08
CA GLU A 136 -43.50 6.97 21.03
C GLU A 136 -43.95 5.62 20.44
N ARG A 137 -43.17 5.06 19.51
CA ARG A 137 -43.50 3.81 18.80
C ARG A 137 -43.11 2.54 19.57
N LEU A 138 -42.45 2.69 20.71
CA LEU A 138 -41.93 1.59 21.53
C LEU A 138 -42.52 1.69 22.94
N ASN A 139 -42.93 0.55 23.49
CA ASN A 139 -43.25 0.44 24.91
C ASN A 139 -41.97 0.37 25.77
N GLU A 140 -42.09 0.46 27.09
CA GLU A 140 -40.92 0.49 28.00
C GLU A 140 -40.05 -0.78 27.94
N GLU A 141 -40.65 -1.95 27.71
CA GLU A 141 -39.91 -3.21 27.56
C GLU A 141 -39.09 -3.24 26.27
N GLU A 142 -39.69 -2.81 25.15
CA GLU A 142 -39.04 -2.71 23.85
C GLU A 142 -37.90 -1.67 23.88
N LYS A 143 -38.12 -0.53 24.53
CA LYS A 143 -37.07 0.49 24.75
C LYS A 143 -35.88 -0.13 25.49
N SER A 144 -36.14 -0.82 26.60
CA SER A 144 -35.10 -1.47 27.41
C SER A 144 -34.35 -2.54 26.61
N TYR A 145 -35.06 -3.35 25.83
CA TYR A 145 -34.46 -4.36 24.97
C TYR A 145 -33.52 -3.74 23.91
N HIS A 146 -34.00 -2.74 23.16
CA HIS A 146 -33.22 -2.11 22.11
C HIS A 146 -31.99 -1.36 22.63
N LEU A 147 -32.10 -0.69 23.79
CA LEU A 147 -30.96 -0.05 24.43
C LEU A 147 -29.89 -1.07 24.83
N LYS A 148 -30.29 -2.22 25.39
CA LYS A 148 -29.36 -3.33 25.68
C LYS A 148 -28.70 -3.89 24.42
N SER A 149 -29.44 -3.99 23.31
CA SER A 149 -28.86 -4.40 22.02
C SER A 149 -27.82 -3.41 21.51
N ILE A 150 -28.08 -2.10 21.61
CA ILE A 150 -27.10 -1.06 21.24
C ILE A 150 -25.82 -1.21 22.07
N ASP A 151 -25.94 -1.38 23.39
CA ASP A 151 -24.78 -1.55 24.27
C ASP A 151 -23.99 -2.82 23.93
N SER A 152 -24.69 -3.91 23.62
CA SER A 152 -24.06 -5.15 23.16
C SER A 152 -23.27 -4.93 21.85
N TYR A 153 -23.83 -4.22 20.87
CA TYR A 153 -23.14 -3.94 19.61
C TYR A 153 -21.93 -3.01 19.80
N LYS A 154 -22.04 -2.01 20.68
CA LYS A 154 -20.91 -1.13 21.05
C LYS A 154 -19.78 -1.92 21.71
N THR A 155 -20.12 -2.87 22.58
CA THR A 155 -19.13 -3.75 23.23
C THR A 155 -18.42 -4.64 22.22
N GLU A 156 -19.15 -5.22 21.27
CA GLU A 156 -18.55 -6.04 20.21
C GLU A 156 -17.67 -5.19 19.27
N LEU A 157 -18.08 -3.96 18.95
CA LEU A 157 -17.27 -3.05 18.14
C LEU A 157 -15.95 -2.70 18.84
N HIS A 158 -16.00 -2.39 20.15
CA HIS A 158 -14.80 -2.12 20.94
C HIS A 158 -13.84 -3.33 20.94
N LYS A 159 -14.38 -4.54 21.06
CA LYS A 159 -13.60 -5.77 20.95
C LYS A 159 -12.97 -5.94 19.57
N GLN A 160 -13.71 -5.68 18.50
CA GLN A 160 -13.19 -5.72 17.14
C GLN A 160 -12.06 -4.69 16.92
N PHE A 161 -12.21 -3.49 17.47
CA PHE A 161 -11.17 -2.47 17.43
C PHE A 161 -9.91 -2.92 18.18
N ASN A 162 -10.04 -3.49 19.38
CA ASN A 162 -8.90 -4.00 20.13
C ASN A 162 -8.18 -5.14 19.40
N ASN A 163 -8.92 -6.05 18.77
CA ASN A 163 -8.33 -7.10 17.93
C ASN A 163 -7.59 -6.50 16.73
N LEU A 164 -8.20 -5.52 16.06
CA LEU A 164 -7.56 -4.80 14.96
C LEU A 164 -6.24 -4.16 15.42
N CYS A 165 -6.18 -3.54 16.59
CA CYS A 165 -4.93 -2.96 17.11
C CYS A 165 -3.79 -3.99 17.23
N GLU A 166 -4.08 -5.25 17.56
CA GLU A 166 -3.08 -6.31 17.55
C GLU A 166 -2.67 -6.72 16.12
N ASP A 167 -3.63 -6.76 15.19
CA ASP A 167 -3.35 -7.06 13.79
C ASP A 167 -2.59 -5.93 13.08
N LEU A 168 -2.84 -4.66 13.42
CA LEU A 168 -2.09 -3.51 12.94
C LEU A 168 -0.58 -3.65 13.21
N LYS A 169 -0.20 -4.16 14.38
CA LYS A 169 1.22 -4.40 14.70
C LYS A 169 1.84 -5.44 13.76
N LYS A 170 1.09 -6.49 13.41
CA LYS A 170 1.52 -7.51 12.45
C LYS A 170 1.64 -6.93 11.05
N TYR A 171 0.66 -6.14 10.60
CA TYR A 171 0.69 -5.45 9.31
C TYR A 171 1.88 -4.50 9.21
N ILE A 172 2.12 -3.68 10.22
CA ILE A 172 3.30 -2.80 10.28
C ILE A 172 4.60 -3.62 10.19
N HIS A 173 4.66 -4.78 10.85
CA HIS A 173 5.82 -5.66 10.76
C HIS A 173 6.03 -6.19 9.34
N GLN A 174 4.97 -6.71 8.69
CA GLN A 174 5.02 -7.21 7.31
C GLN A 174 5.44 -6.11 6.32
N LEU A 175 4.86 -4.91 6.43
CA LEU A 175 5.24 -3.75 5.62
C LEU A 175 6.71 -3.36 5.83
N ASN A 176 7.20 -3.47 7.07
CA ASN A 176 8.60 -3.22 7.36
C ASN A 176 9.53 -4.28 6.76
N LEU A 177 9.16 -5.56 6.76
CA LEU A 177 9.94 -6.61 6.10
C LEU A 177 10.08 -6.31 4.59
N VAL A 178 8.95 -6.03 3.93
CA VAL A 178 8.91 -5.61 2.52
C VAL A 178 9.78 -4.36 2.29
N ARG A 179 9.75 -3.39 3.21
CA ARG A 179 10.56 -2.17 3.14
C ARG A 179 12.06 -2.43 3.33
N THR A 180 12.43 -3.40 4.17
CA THR A 180 13.83 -3.66 4.55
C THR A 180 14.62 -4.21 3.37
N ASP A 181 13.97 -4.96 2.49
CA ASP A 181 14.52 -5.39 1.19
C ASP A 181 14.91 -4.19 0.30
N TYR A 182 14.30 -3.02 0.50
CA TYR A 182 14.52 -1.79 -0.28
C TYR A 182 15.33 -0.70 0.43
N LYS A 183 15.65 -0.87 1.72
CA LYS A 183 16.30 0.15 2.57
C LYS A 183 17.70 0.58 2.10
N LYS A 184 18.34 -0.21 1.21
CA LYS A 184 19.62 0.16 0.56
C LYS A 184 19.46 1.26 -0.51
N LEU A 185 18.26 1.49 -1.07
CA LEU A 185 18.00 2.53 -2.07
C LEU A 185 17.72 3.90 -1.46
N ASP A 186 16.98 3.96 -0.36
CA ASP A 186 16.59 5.21 0.31
C ASP A 186 17.82 6.03 0.77
N ARG A 187 18.81 5.36 1.40
CA ARG A 187 20.10 5.99 1.75
C ARG A 187 20.89 6.51 0.54
N LYS A 188 20.74 5.90 -0.64
CA LYS A 188 21.38 6.37 -1.89
C LYS A 188 20.63 7.56 -2.48
N ILE A 189 19.30 7.56 -2.44
CA ILE A 189 18.46 8.63 -2.97
C ILE A 189 18.56 9.89 -2.10
N TYR A 190 18.49 9.75 -0.78
CA TYR A 190 18.69 10.87 0.14
C TYR A 190 20.06 11.55 -0.07
N LYS A 191 21.12 10.76 -0.26
CA LYS A 191 22.45 11.29 -0.58
C LYS A 191 22.47 12.01 -1.94
N LEU A 192 21.87 11.44 -2.97
CA LEU A 192 21.82 12.05 -4.31
C LEU A 192 21.01 13.36 -4.33
N ASN A 193 19.83 13.37 -3.72
CA ASN A 193 18.98 14.56 -3.66
C ASN A 193 19.61 15.67 -2.80
N LYS A 194 20.29 15.32 -1.70
CA LYS A 194 21.05 16.28 -0.90
C LYS A 194 22.20 16.93 -1.69
N THR A 195 22.83 16.19 -2.60
CA THR A 195 23.87 16.74 -3.48
C THR A 195 23.26 17.65 -4.55
N GLN A 196 22.19 17.23 -5.22
CA GLN A 196 21.51 18.05 -6.23
C GLN A 196 20.91 19.35 -5.67
N ILE A 197 20.30 19.30 -4.47
CA ILE A 197 19.78 20.50 -3.81
C ILE A 197 20.92 21.48 -3.48
N LYS A 198 22.09 20.97 -3.06
CA LYS A 198 23.28 21.81 -2.82
C LYS A 198 23.88 22.40 -4.10
N GLU A 199 23.77 21.71 -5.23
CA GLU A 199 24.22 22.22 -6.53
C GLU A 199 23.26 23.28 -7.07
N LEU A 200 21.94 23.10 -6.89
CA LEU A 200 20.93 24.08 -7.28
C LEU A 200 20.96 25.34 -6.40
N GLN A 201 21.42 25.26 -5.15
CA GLN A 201 21.62 26.41 -4.24
C GLN A 201 22.91 27.20 -4.48
N LYS A 202 23.76 26.76 -5.43
CA LYS A 202 24.98 27.49 -5.83
C LYS A 202 24.76 28.43 -7.02
N TYR A 203 23.57 28.40 -7.61
CA TYR A 203 23.09 29.32 -8.65
C TYR A 203 21.99 30.19 -8.07
#